data_AF-A0A7R9Z8Q5-F1
#
_entry.id   AF-A0A7R9Z8Q5-F1
#
_cell.length_a   1.000
_cell.length_b   1.000
_cell.length_c   1.000
_cell.angle_alpha   90.00
_cell.angle_beta   90.00
_cell.angle_gamma   90.00
#
_symmetry.space_group_name_H-M   'P 1'
#
loop_
_entity.id
_entity.type
_entity.pdbx_description
1 polymer ?
#
loop_
_entity_poly.entity_id
_entity_poly.type
_entity_poly.pdbx_seq_one_letter_code
_entity_poly.pdbx_strand_id
1 'polypeptide(L)'
;AMRENARSKELDRIVFTVADQMNRGVGVTCDRVRKIDMARLNLHAGKKAMSSCAHVSAASFFRAGIDNLQGEDQCWNDEYDLWLQLNNGYATVAYCNGNFDQMEEIVGQSIFRLSRTLADRATGFLLTIKALGARDKVQEAVSFGFGILSELGEPFPNSL
;
A
#
# COMPACT_ATOMS: atom_id res chain seq x y z
N ALA A 1 24.81 11.66 15.01
CA ALA A 1 23.86 10.83 15.79
C ALA A 1 22.68 11.64 16.40
N MET A 2 22.78 12.23 17.61
CA MET A 2 21.59 12.82 18.28
C MET A 2 21.01 14.07 17.57
N ARG A 3 21.87 14.92 16.99
CA ARG A 3 21.46 16.12 16.23
C ARG A 3 20.86 15.79 14.85
N GLU A 4 21.34 14.74 14.19
CA GLU A 4 20.74 14.25 12.93
C GLU A 4 19.38 13.63 13.17
N ASN A 5 19.20 12.91 14.28
CA ASN A 5 17.91 12.33 14.65
C ASN A 5 16.87 13.42 14.95
N ALA A 6 17.27 14.50 15.64
CA ALA A 6 16.40 15.66 15.85
C ALA A 6 16.03 16.36 14.53
N ARG A 7 17.00 16.54 13.62
CA ARG A 7 16.75 17.13 12.29
C ARG A 7 15.83 16.26 11.44
N SER A 8 16.01 14.94 11.45
CA SER A 8 15.12 14.00 10.75
C SER A 8 13.70 14.09 11.28
N LYS A 9 13.52 14.09 12.61
CA LYS A 9 12.18 14.17 13.22
C LYS A 9 11.46 15.49 12.88
N GLU A 10 12.21 16.58 12.76
CA GLU A 10 11.65 17.87 12.37
C GLU A 10 11.24 17.90 10.90
N LEU A 11 12.07 17.36 10.00
CA LEU A 11 11.71 17.17 8.59
C LEU A 11 10.44 16.32 8.44
N ASP A 12 10.32 15.25 9.24
CA ASP A 12 9.15 14.37 9.22
C ASP A 12 7.89 15.11 9.67
N ARG A 13 7.98 15.92 10.72
CA ARG A 13 6.88 16.77 11.18
C ARG A 13 6.43 17.74 10.08
N ILE A 14 7.38 18.39 9.41
CA ILE A 14 7.08 19.31 8.32
C ILE A 14 6.35 18.58 7.18
N VAL A 15 6.86 17.42 6.75
CA VAL A 15 6.21 16.59 5.72
C VAL A 15 4.78 16.22 6.12
N PHE A 16 4.57 15.79 7.37
CA PHE A 16 3.24 15.41 7.85
C PHE A 16 2.29 16.59 7.93
N THR A 17 2.74 17.74 8.44
CA THR A 17 1.93 18.95 8.53
C THR A 17 1.54 19.45 7.14
N VAL A 18 2.49 19.47 6.19
CA VAL A 18 2.20 19.89 4.81
C VAL A 18 1.21 18.93 4.16
N ALA A 19 1.43 17.61 4.27
CA ALA A 19 0.53 16.62 3.70
C ALA A 19 -0.89 16.70 4.31
N ASP A 20 -1.02 16.82 5.63
CA ASP A 20 -2.32 16.94 6.31
C ASP A 20 -3.05 18.24 5.91
N GLN A 21 -2.36 19.39 5.92
CA GLN A 21 -2.96 20.65 5.52
C GLN A 21 -3.40 20.64 4.05
N MET A 22 -2.56 20.09 3.17
CA MET A 22 -2.89 19.99 1.76
C MET A 22 -4.05 19.02 1.52
N ASN A 23 -4.10 17.87 2.21
CA ASN A 23 -5.22 16.92 2.13
C ASN A 23 -6.54 17.55 2.58
N ARG A 24 -6.54 18.39 3.62
CA ARG A 24 -7.73 19.15 4.07
C ARG A 24 -8.16 20.23 3.09
N GLY A 25 -7.22 20.77 2.32
CA GLY A 25 -7.45 21.81 1.32
C GLY A 25 -7.85 21.29 -0.07
N VAL A 26 -7.95 19.96 -0.27
CA VAL A 26 -8.40 19.39 -1.55
C VAL A 26 -9.89 19.68 -1.74
N GLY A 27 -10.18 20.71 -2.53
CA GLY A 27 -11.50 20.93 -3.12
C GLY A 27 -11.70 20.13 -4.41
N VAL A 28 -12.95 20.03 -4.86
CA VAL A 28 -13.40 19.32 -6.09
C VAL A 28 -12.73 19.83 -7.38
N THR A 29 -12.04 20.98 -7.33
CA THR A 29 -11.49 21.71 -8.48
C THR A 29 -9.98 21.55 -8.71
N CYS A 30 -9.29 20.63 -8.02
CA CYS A 30 -7.86 20.40 -8.30
C CYS A 30 -7.65 19.70 -9.65
N ASP A 31 -6.72 20.22 -10.45
CA ASP A 31 -6.32 19.63 -11.73
C ASP A 31 -5.54 18.32 -11.54
N ARG A 32 -5.47 17.53 -12.62
CA ARG A 32 -4.84 16.21 -12.62
C ARG A 32 -3.40 16.22 -12.12
N VAL A 33 -2.61 17.20 -12.55
CA VAL A 33 -1.20 17.34 -12.16
C VAL A 33 -1.08 17.51 -10.65
N ARG A 34 -1.88 18.39 -10.06
CA ARG A 34 -1.87 18.60 -8.61
C ARG A 34 -2.31 17.35 -7.83
N LYS A 35 -3.29 16.59 -8.32
CA LYS A 35 -3.67 15.32 -7.68
C LYS A 35 -2.53 14.31 -7.68
N ILE A 36 -1.76 14.22 -8.77
CA ILE A 36 -0.58 13.35 -8.86
C ILE A 36 0.50 13.80 -7.86
N ASP A 37 0.80 15.10 -7.78
CA ASP A 37 1.77 15.63 -6.82
C ASP A 37 1.34 15.36 -5.37
N MET A 38 0.05 15.50 -5.09
CA MET A 38 -0.55 15.14 -3.80
C MET A 38 -0.43 13.64 -3.51
N ALA A 39 -0.63 12.78 -4.50
CA ALA A 39 -0.44 11.35 -4.35
C ALA A 39 1.03 10.99 -4.06
N ARG A 40 2.00 11.66 -4.71
CA ARG A 40 3.45 11.49 -4.44
C ARG A 40 3.81 11.96 -3.02
N LEU A 41 3.31 13.11 -2.59
CA LEU A 41 3.51 13.63 -1.23
C LEU A 41 2.97 12.66 -0.18
N ASN A 42 1.76 12.16 -0.39
CA ASN A 42 1.11 11.18 0.47
C ASN A 42 1.87 9.84 0.52
N LEU A 43 2.43 9.38 -0.61
CA LEU A 43 3.30 8.20 -0.62
C LEU A 43 4.52 8.41 0.28
N HIS A 44 5.17 9.57 0.18
CA HIS A 44 6.35 9.89 0.98
C HIS A 44 6.01 9.96 2.48
N ALA A 45 4.94 10.68 2.83
CA ALA A 45 4.46 10.77 4.21
C ALA A 45 4.07 9.40 4.77
N GLY A 46 3.36 8.57 4.01
CA GLY A 46 2.97 7.22 4.40
C GLY A 46 4.17 6.31 4.69
N LYS A 47 5.17 6.30 3.79
CA LYS A 47 6.41 5.53 4.00
C LYS A 47 7.17 5.99 5.25
N LYS A 48 7.22 7.30 5.49
CA LYS A 48 7.89 7.84 6.68
C LYS A 48 7.15 7.49 7.96
N ALA A 49 5.83 7.64 7.98
CA ALA A 49 4.99 7.26 9.10
C ALA A 49 5.14 5.75 9.42
N MET A 50 5.16 4.89 8.39
CA MET A 50 5.41 3.46 8.54
C MET A 50 6.79 3.17 9.16
N SER A 51 7.86 3.86 8.71
CA SER A 51 9.21 3.70 9.28
C SER A 51 9.32 4.14 10.76
N SER A 52 8.37 4.97 11.21
CA SER A 52 8.27 5.45 12.59
C SER A 52 7.25 4.67 13.42
N CYS A 53 6.76 3.53 12.91
CA CYS A 53 5.69 2.71 13.51
C CYS A 53 4.36 3.46 13.75
N ALA A 54 4.12 4.57 13.06
CA ALA A 54 2.87 5.34 13.12
C ALA A 54 1.86 4.79 12.09
N HIS A 55 1.46 3.52 12.25
CA HIS A 55 0.71 2.78 11.23
C HIS A 55 -0.68 3.35 10.92
N VAL A 56 -1.37 3.94 11.89
CA VAL A 56 -2.66 4.61 11.68
C VAL A 56 -2.51 5.83 10.76
N SER A 57 -1.52 6.70 11.04
CA SER A 57 -1.23 7.86 10.20
C SER A 57 -0.76 7.46 8.80
N ALA A 58 0.07 6.42 8.71
CA ALA A 58 0.51 5.88 7.43
C ALA A 58 -0.67 5.42 6.57
N ALA A 59 -1.66 4.73 7.17
CA ALA A 59 -2.89 4.32 6.48
C ALA A 59 -3.65 5.52 5.91
N SER A 60 -3.81 6.60 6.68
CA SER A 60 -4.47 7.82 6.21
C SER A 60 -3.75 8.45 5.02
N PHE A 61 -2.42 8.54 5.05
CA PHE A 61 -1.67 9.10 3.93
C PHE A 61 -1.76 8.22 2.68
N PHE A 62 -1.55 6.91 2.79
CA PHE A 62 -1.68 6.03 1.62
C PHE A 62 -3.09 6.07 1.03
N ARG A 63 -4.13 6.07 1.88
CA ARG A 63 -5.52 6.16 1.41
C ARG A 63 -5.77 7.47 0.66
N ALA A 64 -5.35 8.61 1.21
CA ALA A 64 -5.47 9.90 0.53
C ALA A 64 -4.73 9.90 -0.82
N GLY A 65 -3.55 9.27 -0.91
CA GLY A 65 -2.84 9.13 -2.17
C GLY A 65 -3.60 8.28 -3.20
N ILE A 66 -4.22 7.18 -2.77
CA ILE A 66 -5.06 6.32 -3.63
C ILE A 66 -6.26 7.11 -4.14
N ASP A 67 -6.98 7.80 -3.26
CA ASP A 67 -8.18 8.57 -3.62
C ASP A 67 -7.86 9.68 -4.63
N ASN A 68 -6.68 10.31 -4.54
CA ASN A 68 -6.20 11.29 -5.53
C ASN A 68 -6.00 10.69 -6.94
N LEU A 69 -5.69 9.40 -7.06
CA LEU A 69 -5.50 8.72 -8.35
C LEU A 69 -6.78 8.08 -8.90
N GLN A 70 -7.81 7.88 -8.08
CA GLN A 70 -9.07 7.26 -8.48
C GLN A 70 -10.09 8.21 -9.12
N GLY A 71 -9.89 9.53 -9.02
CA GLY A 71 -10.88 10.53 -9.46
C GLY A 71 -11.00 10.74 -10.97
N GLU A 72 -10.13 10.16 -11.80
CA GLU A 72 -10.17 10.28 -13.26
C GLU A 72 -9.88 8.91 -13.89
N ASP A 73 -10.74 8.48 -14.82
CA ASP A 73 -10.52 7.27 -15.61
C ASP A 73 -9.14 7.37 -16.28
N GLN A 74 -8.27 6.38 -16.03
CA GLN A 74 -6.88 6.24 -16.52
C GLN A 74 -5.74 6.85 -15.69
N CYS A 75 -5.98 7.70 -14.67
CA CYS A 75 -4.88 8.37 -13.95
C CYS A 75 -3.91 7.37 -13.28
N TRP A 76 -4.44 6.33 -12.65
CA TRP A 76 -3.63 5.27 -12.03
C TRP A 76 -2.78 4.48 -13.04
N ASN A 77 -3.24 4.32 -14.28
CA ASN A 77 -2.53 3.53 -15.29
C ASN A 77 -1.33 4.31 -15.85
N ASP A 78 -1.48 5.63 -15.99
CA ASP A 78 -0.39 6.51 -16.40
C ASP A 78 0.64 6.67 -15.27
N GLU A 79 0.19 6.63 -14.01
CA GLU A 79 1.01 6.70 -12.81
C GLU A 79 1.11 5.34 -12.09
N TYR A 80 1.33 4.27 -12.86
CA TYR A 80 1.26 2.88 -12.38
C TYR A 80 2.17 2.59 -11.19
N ASP A 81 3.43 3.02 -11.24
CA ASP A 81 4.39 2.76 -10.16
C ASP A 81 3.99 3.47 -8.86
N LEU A 82 3.39 4.66 -8.96
CA LEU A 82 2.88 5.41 -7.83
C LEU A 82 1.64 4.72 -7.25
N TRP A 83 0.70 4.33 -8.11
CA TRP A 83 -0.48 3.55 -7.72
C TRP A 83 -0.09 2.26 -7.01
N LEU A 84 0.84 1.48 -7.58
CA LEU A 84 1.24 0.18 -7.02
C LEU A 84 1.89 0.37 -5.64
N GLN A 85 2.78 1.36 -5.49
CA GLN A 85 3.42 1.66 -4.21
C GLN A 85 2.44 2.13 -3.14
N LEU A 86 1.45 2.95 -3.51
CA LEU A 86 0.41 3.41 -2.59
C LEU A 86 -0.47 2.24 -2.11
N ASN A 87 -0.92 1.38 -3.02
CA ASN A 87 -1.75 0.22 -2.70
C ASN A 87 -0.98 -0.80 -1.85
N ASN A 88 0.27 -1.10 -2.21
CA ASN A 88 1.13 -1.99 -1.42
C ASN A 88 1.38 -1.42 -0.01
N GLY A 89 1.61 -0.10 0.09
CA GLY A 89 1.76 0.59 1.37
C GLY A 89 0.51 0.48 2.24
N TYR A 90 -0.66 0.77 1.66
CA TYR A 90 -1.95 0.69 2.35
C TYR A 90 -2.27 -0.75 2.81
N ALA A 91 -2.10 -1.74 1.94
CA ALA A 91 -2.31 -3.15 2.27
C ALA A 91 -1.41 -3.60 3.44
N THR A 92 -0.15 -3.18 3.42
CA THR A 92 0.82 -3.52 4.46
C THR A 92 0.43 -2.94 5.81
N VAL A 93 0.04 -1.65 5.86
CA VAL A 93 -0.38 -1.04 7.13
C VAL A 93 -1.73 -1.56 7.62
N ALA A 94 -2.65 -1.92 6.72
CA ALA A 94 -3.90 -2.57 7.09
C ALA A 94 -3.63 -3.92 7.78
N TYR A 95 -2.73 -4.74 7.23
CA TYR A 95 -2.25 -5.96 7.89
C TYR A 95 -1.61 -5.68 9.25
N CYS A 96 -0.68 -4.72 9.35
CA CYS A 96 -0.02 -4.38 10.61
C CYS A 96 -0.99 -3.91 11.70
N ASN A 97 -2.08 -3.26 11.31
CA ASN A 97 -3.13 -2.81 12.23
C ASN A 97 -4.13 -3.93 12.58
N GLY A 98 -4.02 -5.12 11.98
CA GLY A 98 -4.98 -6.22 12.14
C GLY A 98 -6.28 -6.04 11.35
N ASN A 99 -6.35 -5.04 10.46
CA ASN A 99 -7.51 -4.77 9.61
C ASN A 99 -7.48 -5.69 8.38
N PHE A 100 -7.67 -7.00 8.60
CA PHE A 100 -7.55 -8.00 7.54
C PHE A 100 -8.56 -7.81 6.42
N ASP A 101 -9.81 -7.44 6.72
CA ASP A 101 -10.85 -7.23 5.70
C ASP A 101 -10.47 -6.11 4.71
N GLN A 102 -9.93 -5.00 5.22
CA GLN A 102 -9.45 -3.88 4.38
C GLN A 102 -8.23 -4.28 3.56
N MET A 103 -7.34 -5.10 4.13
CA MET A 103 -6.19 -5.63 3.41
C MET A 103 -6.63 -6.56 2.27
N GLU A 104 -7.56 -7.48 2.54
CA GLU A 104 -8.09 -8.41 1.54
C GLU A 104 -8.83 -7.68 0.41
N GLU A 105 -9.62 -6.66 0.75
CA GLU A 105 -10.32 -5.82 -0.21
C GLU A 105 -9.33 -5.14 -1.17
N ILE A 106 -8.30 -4.46 -0.66
CA ILE A 106 -7.35 -3.75 -1.51
C ILE A 106 -6.47 -4.73 -2.31
N VAL A 107 -6.08 -5.85 -1.71
CA VAL A 107 -5.29 -6.89 -2.39
C VAL A 107 -6.08 -7.52 -3.53
N GLY A 108 -7.34 -7.92 -3.29
CA GLY A 108 -8.17 -8.57 -4.30
C GLY A 108 -8.67 -7.61 -5.39
N GLN A 109 -9.24 -6.47 -5.00
CA GLN A 109 -9.92 -5.57 -5.93
C GLN A 109 -8.95 -4.64 -6.69
N SER A 110 -7.78 -4.37 -6.11
CA SER A 110 -6.78 -3.48 -6.74
C SER A 110 -5.54 -4.24 -7.17
N ILE A 111 -4.76 -4.81 -6.23
CA ILE A 111 -3.42 -5.35 -6.53
C ILE A 111 -3.51 -6.54 -7.49
N PHE A 112 -4.27 -7.60 -7.16
CA PHE A 112 -4.35 -8.79 -8.02
C PHE A 112 -5.03 -8.50 -9.36
N ARG A 113 -6.06 -7.65 -9.35
CA ARG A 113 -6.87 -7.34 -10.54
C ARG A 113 -6.17 -6.42 -11.53
N LEU A 114 -5.48 -5.38 -11.07
CA LEU A 114 -4.96 -4.31 -11.93
C LEU A 114 -3.45 -4.38 -12.17
N SER A 115 -2.72 -5.23 -11.44
CA SER A 115 -1.29 -5.41 -11.65
C SER A 115 -0.96 -6.00 -13.02
N ARG A 116 0.10 -5.49 -13.64
CA ARG A 116 0.59 -5.86 -14.98
C ARG A 116 1.39 -7.16 -14.99
N THR A 117 2.11 -7.44 -13.92
CA THR A 117 2.97 -8.63 -13.81
C THR A 117 2.69 -9.42 -12.54
N LEU A 118 3.17 -10.66 -12.51
CA LEU A 118 3.11 -11.47 -11.30
C LEU A 118 3.99 -10.89 -10.18
N ALA A 119 5.12 -10.28 -10.53
CA ALA A 119 6.02 -9.64 -9.57
C ALA A 119 5.34 -8.48 -8.84
N ASP A 120 4.49 -7.71 -9.53
CA ASP A 120 3.72 -6.62 -8.92
C ASP A 120 2.76 -7.12 -7.83
N ARG A 121 2.25 -8.35 -7.98
CA ARG A 121 1.34 -9.01 -7.03
C ARG A 121 2.05 -9.57 -5.80
N ALA A 122 3.38 -9.59 -5.76
CA ALA A 122 4.16 -10.24 -4.71
C ALA A 122 3.81 -9.75 -3.30
N THR A 123 3.57 -8.44 -3.13
CA THR A 123 3.15 -7.89 -1.83
C THR A 123 1.78 -8.43 -1.42
N GLY A 124 0.83 -8.48 -2.35
CA GLY A 124 -0.50 -9.04 -2.10
C GLY A 124 -0.42 -10.51 -1.67
N PHE A 125 0.34 -11.33 -2.39
CA PHE A 125 0.54 -12.73 -2.05
C PHE A 125 1.13 -12.92 -0.65
N LEU A 126 2.19 -12.18 -0.32
CA LEU A 126 2.83 -12.26 0.98
C LEU A 126 1.88 -11.88 2.12
N LEU A 127 1.08 -10.82 1.94
CA LEU A 127 0.14 -10.36 2.94
C LEU A 127 -1.02 -11.35 3.14
N THR A 128 -1.54 -11.94 2.06
CA THR A 128 -2.57 -12.98 2.14
C THR A 128 -2.06 -14.19 2.94
N ILE A 129 -0.87 -14.71 2.61
CA ILE A 129 -0.26 -15.84 3.35
C ILE A 129 -0.08 -15.49 4.83
N LYS A 130 0.47 -14.31 5.13
CA LYS A 130 0.68 -13.85 6.51
C LYS A 130 -0.64 -13.69 7.28
N ALA A 131 -1.69 -13.19 6.64
CA ALA A 131 -2.98 -12.99 7.27
C ALA A 131 -3.72 -14.31 7.51
N LEU A 132 -3.54 -15.31 6.64
CA LEU A 132 -4.03 -16.68 6.88
C LEU A 132 -3.29 -17.31 8.05
N GLY A 133 -1.96 -17.19 8.10
CA GLY A 133 -1.15 -17.66 9.24
C GLY A 133 -1.53 -17.00 10.57
N ALA A 134 -1.75 -15.67 10.57
CA ALA A 134 -2.20 -14.94 11.75
C ALA A 134 -3.60 -15.34 12.25
N ARG A 135 -4.41 -15.98 11.39
CA ARG A 135 -5.75 -16.50 11.69
C ARG A 135 -5.77 -18.02 11.88
N ASP A 136 -4.61 -18.64 12.10
CA ASP A 136 -4.43 -20.08 12.29
C ASP A 136 -4.91 -20.96 11.12
N LYS A 137 -4.99 -20.37 9.92
CA LYS A 137 -5.41 -21.03 8.68
C LYS A 137 -4.21 -21.52 7.87
N VAL A 138 -3.31 -22.26 8.53
CA VAL A 138 -2.02 -22.67 7.95
C VAL A 138 -2.19 -23.51 6.67
N GLN A 139 -3.15 -24.43 6.65
CA GLN A 139 -3.41 -25.27 5.46
C GLN A 139 -3.91 -24.46 4.26
N GLU A 140 -4.74 -23.44 4.49
CA GLU A 140 -5.18 -22.51 3.45
C GLU A 140 -3.99 -21.69 2.93
N ALA A 141 -3.10 -21.24 3.82
CA ALA A 141 -1.89 -20.49 3.44
C ALA A 141 -0.94 -21.31 2.56
N VAL A 142 -0.74 -22.60 2.90
CA VAL A 142 0.08 -23.53 2.10
C VAL A 142 -0.57 -23.76 0.73
N SER A 143 -1.86 -24.07 0.69
CA SER A 143 -2.60 -24.29 -0.56
C SER A 143 -2.53 -23.06 -1.48
N PHE A 144 -2.67 -21.86 -0.90
CA PHE A 144 -2.55 -20.60 -1.63
C PHE A 144 -1.13 -20.40 -2.19
N GLY A 145 -0.09 -20.69 -1.40
CA GLY A 145 1.30 -20.66 -1.84
C GLY A 145 1.59 -21.59 -3.03
N PHE A 146 1.06 -22.81 -3.00
CA PHE A 146 1.19 -23.75 -4.13
C PHE A 146 0.49 -23.25 -5.39
N GLY A 147 -0.67 -22.59 -5.26
CA GLY A 147 -1.33 -21.94 -6.40
C GLY A 147 -0.41 -20.92 -7.09
N ILE A 148 0.28 -20.08 -6.31
CA ILE A 148 1.23 -19.08 -6.83
C ILE A 148 2.42 -19.73 -7.53
N LEU A 149 3.00 -20.79 -6.96
CA LEU A 149 4.13 -21.50 -7.56
C LEU A 149 3.75 -22.17 -8.89
N SER A 150 2.53 -22.69 -8.98
CA SER A 150 1.99 -23.22 -10.23
C SER A 150 1.86 -22.12 -11.31
N GLU A 151 1.39 -20.93 -10.94
CA GLU A 151 1.36 -19.76 -11.85
C GLU A 151 2.76 -19.32 -12.31
N LEU A 152 3.80 -19.57 -11.50
CA LEU A 152 5.20 -19.32 -11.81
C LEU A 152 5.84 -20.40 -12.70
N GLY A 153 5.14 -21.49 -13.00
CA GLY A 153 5.68 -22.61 -13.77
C GLY A 153 6.56 -23.56 -12.94
N GLU A 154 6.49 -23.49 -11.61
CA GLU A 154 7.21 -24.37 -10.67
C GLU A 154 6.19 -25.32 -9.98
N PRO A 155 5.64 -26.33 -10.69
CA PRO A 155 4.64 -27.22 -10.13
C PRO A 155 5.27 -28.11 -9.04
N PHE A 156 4.79 -27.98 -7.81
CA PHE A 156 5.12 -28.89 -6.72
C PHE A 156 4.25 -30.16 -6.77
N PRO A 157 4.72 -31.31 -6.26
CA PRO A 157 3.89 -32.50 -6.10
C PRO A 157 2.70 -32.19 -5.19
N ASN A 158 1.49 -32.61 -5.59
CA ASN A 158 0.22 -32.32 -4.90
C ASN A 158 0.04 -33.00 -3.52
N SER A 159 1.13 -33.40 -2.85
CA SER A 159 1.09 -34.04 -1.53
C SER A 159 2.44 -33.91 -0.81
N LEU A 160 2.40 -33.48 0.45
CA LEU A 160 3.40 -33.84 1.46
C LEU A 160 3.10 -35.24 2.01
#